data_AF-A0A9D8RVU2-F1
#
_entry.id   AF-A0A9D8RVU2-F1
#
_cell.length_a   1.000
_cell.length_b   1.000
_cell.length_c   1.000
_cell.angle_alpha   90.00
_cell.angle_beta   90.00
_cell.angle_gamma   90.00
#
_symmetry.space_group_name_H-M   'P 1'
#
loop_
_entity.id
_entity.type
_entity.pdbx_description
1 polymer ?
#
loop_
_entity_poly.entity_id
_entity_poly.type
_entity_poly.pdbx_seq_one_letter_code
_entity_poly.pdbx_strand_id
1 'polypeptide(L)'
;MKILIGENIKRLRREKDMTQEALAEYLNVSIAAVSKWERNETYPDITLLFPLAQFFGVTLDTLMGYDEAKIKGEIDAVMQEYRHLSWKERTPFITKAYHDYPNSDVIMYRYMWDIAGDWADNDPKVLLEKKDELLAICDRIFSISTNESLRLDTWNMRAKILHAEGKTEDALAIYNEKFTSWYHTKEQKSEQLFAKDTPEFRRYLRNNLYELSDFAADKRMKEIWFCHDDSVAEKTEKSFALAGAMGDMYEAVGGADILFAQYSVYLSLKNALRRFGGKEEDRIRTDKESHLVALKIDALAKEDESVMAYLLYRFGETLVK
;
A
#
# COMPACT_ATOMS: atom_id res chain seq x y z
N MET A 1 21.07 -3.44 -7.32
CA MET A 1 21.25 -3.32 -8.78
C MET A 1 22.39 -4.22 -9.27
N LYS A 2 22.15 -5.11 -10.24
CA LYS A 2 23.19 -5.94 -10.88
C LYS A 2 23.73 -5.23 -12.13
N ILE A 3 24.99 -4.83 -12.13
CA ILE A 3 25.67 -4.21 -13.28
C ILE A 3 25.95 -5.30 -14.32
N LEU A 4 25.50 -5.12 -15.57
CA LEU A 4 25.64 -6.11 -16.66
C LEU A 4 26.75 -5.76 -17.66
N ILE A 5 27.70 -4.94 -17.24
CA ILE A 5 28.73 -4.38 -18.12
C ILE A 5 29.59 -5.45 -18.79
N GLY A 6 29.96 -6.53 -18.10
CA GLY A 6 30.74 -7.63 -18.69
C GLY A 6 30.01 -8.36 -19.81
N GLU A 7 28.74 -8.67 -19.58
CA GLU A 7 27.86 -9.31 -20.56
C GLU A 7 27.64 -8.39 -21.78
N ASN A 8 27.46 -7.09 -21.54
CA ASN A 8 27.30 -6.09 -22.59
C ASN A 8 28.59 -5.86 -23.40
N ILE A 9 29.76 -5.77 -22.77
CA ILE A 9 31.05 -5.67 -23.48
C ILE A 9 31.22 -6.87 -24.42
N LYS A 10 30.98 -8.08 -23.91
CA LYS A 10 31.08 -9.31 -24.70
C LYS A 10 30.11 -9.32 -25.87
N ARG A 11 28.86 -8.92 -25.63
CA ARG A 11 27.82 -8.84 -26.67
C ARG A 11 28.18 -7.82 -27.75
N LEU A 12 28.47 -6.58 -27.36
CA LEU A 12 28.81 -5.48 -28.29
C LEU A 12 30.08 -5.77 -29.08
N ARG A 13 31.09 -6.39 -28.46
CA ARG A 13 32.31 -6.83 -29.16
C ARG A 13 32.02 -7.86 -30.24
N ARG A 14 31.15 -8.85 -29.94
CA ARG A 14 30.75 -9.88 -30.90
C ARG A 14 29.89 -9.32 -32.03
N GLU A 15 29.02 -8.35 -31.74
CA GLU A 15 28.23 -7.65 -32.77
C GLU A 15 29.10 -6.86 -33.76
N LYS A 16 30.34 -6.52 -33.37
CA LYS A 16 31.35 -5.91 -34.24
C LYS A 16 32.37 -6.92 -34.82
N ASP A 17 32.15 -8.22 -34.66
CA ASP A 17 33.06 -9.30 -35.09
C ASP A 17 34.51 -9.15 -34.58
N MET A 18 34.68 -8.60 -33.38
CA MET A 18 36.00 -8.32 -32.82
C MET A 18 36.49 -9.38 -31.83
N THR A 19 37.81 -9.56 -31.71
CA THR A 19 38.42 -10.42 -30.68
C THR A 19 38.69 -9.66 -29.38
N GLN A 20 38.92 -10.37 -28.27
CA GLN A 20 39.28 -9.74 -26.99
C GLN A 20 40.61 -8.97 -27.11
N GLU A 21 41.52 -9.50 -27.92
CA GLU A 21 42.81 -8.91 -28.23
C GLU A 21 42.67 -7.57 -28.95
N ALA A 22 41.82 -7.50 -29.98
CA ALA A 22 41.59 -6.27 -30.72
C ALA A 22 41.00 -5.18 -29.80
N LEU A 23 40.02 -5.53 -28.96
CA LEU A 23 39.45 -4.57 -28.01
C LEU A 23 40.48 -4.09 -26.98
N ALA A 24 41.34 -5.00 -26.50
CA ALA A 24 42.40 -4.67 -25.55
C ALA A 24 43.42 -3.69 -26.14
N GLU A 25 43.79 -3.88 -27.41
CA GLU A 25 44.69 -2.99 -28.14
C GLU A 25 44.08 -1.58 -28.32
N TYR A 26 42.83 -1.49 -28.77
CA TYR A 26 42.14 -0.20 -28.94
C TYR A 26 42.04 0.61 -27.66
N LEU A 27 41.87 -0.05 -26.52
CA LEU A 27 41.73 0.59 -25.22
C LEU A 27 43.04 0.69 -24.44
N ASN A 28 44.16 0.24 -25.03
CA ASN A 28 45.48 0.18 -24.39
C ASN A 28 45.46 -0.52 -23.02
N VAL A 29 44.85 -1.71 -22.97
CA VAL A 29 44.76 -2.57 -21.79
C VAL A 29 45.25 -3.98 -22.10
N SER A 30 45.39 -4.81 -21.07
CA SER A 30 45.71 -6.23 -21.28
C SER A 30 44.49 -7.03 -21.76
N ILE A 31 44.75 -8.03 -22.60
CA ILE A 31 43.74 -9.02 -23.04
C ILE A 31 43.08 -9.69 -21.82
N ALA A 32 43.90 -10.00 -20.80
CA ALA A 32 43.44 -10.58 -19.55
C ALA A 32 42.43 -9.68 -18.82
N ALA A 33 42.58 -8.35 -18.88
CA ALA A 33 41.61 -7.42 -18.31
C ALA A 33 40.26 -7.53 -19.02
N VAL A 34 40.23 -7.48 -20.35
CA VAL A 34 39.01 -7.65 -21.15
C VAL A 34 38.35 -9.00 -20.86
N SER A 35 39.14 -10.08 -20.79
CA SER A 35 38.62 -11.42 -20.47
C SER A 35 37.96 -11.47 -19.09
N LYS A 36 38.59 -10.86 -18.07
CA LYS A 36 38.03 -10.77 -16.71
C LYS A 36 36.75 -9.93 -16.67
N TRP A 37 36.69 -8.83 -17.42
CA TRP A 37 35.47 -8.01 -17.52
C TRP A 37 34.32 -8.83 -18.09
N GLU A 38 34.55 -9.54 -19.21
CA GLU A 38 33.53 -10.34 -19.89
C GLU A 38 33.07 -11.57 -19.09
N ARG A 39 33.84 -11.99 -18.08
CA ARG A 39 33.47 -13.05 -17.12
C ARG A 39 32.90 -12.51 -15.81
N ASN A 40 32.67 -11.20 -15.71
CA ASN A 40 32.21 -10.50 -14.50
C ASN A 40 33.13 -10.72 -13.27
N GLU A 41 34.42 -11.00 -13.47
CA GLU A 41 35.39 -11.17 -12.38
C GLU A 41 35.90 -9.83 -11.85
N THR A 42 35.96 -8.83 -12.72
CA THR A 42 36.35 -7.46 -12.40
C THR A 42 35.55 -6.49 -13.26
N TYR A 43 35.51 -5.21 -12.88
CA TYR A 43 34.94 -4.15 -13.72
C TYR A 43 36.05 -3.39 -14.47
N PRO A 44 35.75 -2.82 -15.65
CA PRO A 44 36.60 -1.79 -16.24
C PRO A 44 36.78 -0.63 -15.26
N ASP A 45 37.94 0.01 -15.31
CA ASP A 45 38.15 1.25 -14.58
C ASP A 45 37.11 2.30 -15.01
N ILE A 46 36.68 3.16 -14.08
CA ILE A 46 35.68 4.19 -14.36
C ILE A 46 36.12 5.12 -15.51
N THR A 47 37.42 5.36 -15.68
CA THR A 47 37.96 6.17 -16.78
C THR A 47 37.83 5.50 -18.14
N LEU A 48 37.63 4.17 -18.18
CA LEU A 48 37.48 3.40 -19.42
C LEU A 48 36.02 3.30 -19.88
N LEU A 49 35.05 3.69 -19.04
CA LEU A 49 33.63 3.59 -19.41
C LEU A 49 33.26 4.48 -20.59
N PHE A 50 33.73 5.74 -20.60
CA PHE A 50 33.50 6.66 -21.71
C PHE A 50 34.16 6.17 -23.02
N PRO A 51 35.46 5.78 -23.03
CA PRO A 51 36.08 5.16 -24.19
C PRO A 51 35.34 3.90 -24.67
N LEU A 52 34.92 3.01 -23.77
CA LEU A 52 34.15 1.80 -24.13
C LEU A 52 32.82 2.16 -24.80
N ALA A 53 32.05 3.09 -24.22
CA ALA A 53 30.78 3.54 -24.77
C ALA A 53 30.95 4.18 -26.16
N GLN A 54 31.95 5.06 -26.31
CA GLN A 54 32.29 5.68 -27.60
C GLN A 54 32.73 4.62 -28.63
N PHE A 55 33.57 3.68 -28.22
CA PHE A 55 34.08 2.62 -29.08
C PHE A 55 32.95 1.74 -29.64
N PHE A 56 32.00 1.36 -28.79
CA PHE A 56 30.84 0.57 -29.19
C PHE A 56 29.73 1.39 -29.84
N GLY A 57 29.73 2.72 -29.70
CA GLY A 57 28.69 3.60 -30.24
C GLY A 57 27.38 3.53 -29.45
N VAL A 58 27.46 3.30 -28.14
CA VAL A 58 26.31 3.18 -27.23
C VAL A 58 26.40 4.21 -26.11
N THR A 59 25.30 4.44 -25.39
CA THR A 59 25.33 5.27 -24.18
C THR A 59 25.96 4.49 -23.01
N LEU A 60 26.40 5.22 -21.97
CA LEU A 60 26.85 4.59 -20.74
C LEU A 60 25.76 3.72 -20.09
N ASP A 61 24.50 4.15 -20.16
CA ASP A 61 23.37 3.38 -19.64
C ASP A 61 23.27 2.03 -20.33
N THR A 62 23.32 2.00 -21.67
CA THR A 62 23.32 0.75 -22.44
C THR A 62 24.55 -0.10 -22.14
N LEU A 63 25.73 0.50 -22.00
CA LEU A 63 26.96 -0.22 -21.64
C LEU A 63 26.84 -0.88 -20.26
N MET A 64 26.35 -0.14 -19.26
CA MET A 64 26.21 -0.62 -17.89
C MET A 64 25.01 -1.55 -17.68
N GLY A 65 24.07 -1.56 -18.64
CA GLY A 65 22.81 -2.30 -18.55
C GLY A 65 21.78 -1.60 -17.66
N TYR A 66 21.87 -0.27 -17.56
CA TYR A 66 20.85 0.56 -16.92
C TYR A 66 19.64 0.70 -17.85
N ASP A 67 18.46 0.42 -17.30
CA ASP A 67 17.18 0.55 -17.97
C ASP A 67 16.14 0.92 -16.91
N GLU A 68 15.51 2.08 -17.07
CA GLU A 68 14.50 2.62 -16.15
C GLU A 68 13.29 1.68 -16.03
N ALA A 69 12.85 1.06 -17.13
CA ALA A 69 11.73 0.13 -17.12
C ALA A 69 12.07 -1.14 -16.33
N LYS A 70 13.32 -1.60 -16.45
CA LYS A 70 13.81 -2.74 -15.67
C LYS A 70 13.90 -2.40 -14.18
N ILE A 71 14.39 -1.22 -13.82
CA ILE A 71 14.43 -0.78 -12.41
C ILE A 71 13.02 -0.70 -11.83
N LYS A 72 12.05 -0.18 -12.60
CA LYS A 72 10.65 -0.19 -12.18
C LYS A 72 10.15 -1.62 -11.93
N GLY A 73 10.45 -2.55 -12.84
CA GLY A 73 10.12 -3.97 -12.66
C GLY A 73 10.79 -4.61 -11.43
N GLU A 74 12.04 -4.24 -11.13
CA GLU A 74 12.74 -4.67 -9.91
C GLU A 74 12.05 -4.11 -8.64
N ILE A 75 11.67 -2.83 -8.65
CA ILE A 75 10.92 -2.20 -7.55
C ILE A 75 9.56 -2.88 -7.36
N ASP A 76 8.84 -3.18 -8.45
CA ASP A 76 7.56 -3.88 -8.39
C ASP A 76 7.71 -5.28 -7.77
N ALA A 77 8.77 -6.01 -8.14
CA ALA A 77 9.09 -7.32 -7.55
C ALA A 77 9.43 -7.22 -6.05
N VAL A 78 10.25 -6.24 -5.66
CA VAL A 78 10.55 -5.94 -4.25
C VAL A 78 9.26 -5.66 -3.48
N MET A 79 8.35 -4.87 -4.05
CA MET A 79 7.09 -4.53 -3.44
C MET A 79 6.12 -5.71 -3.35
N GLN A 80 6.18 -6.63 -4.31
CA GLN A 80 5.43 -7.88 -4.25
C GLN A 80 5.95 -8.76 -3.11
N GLU A 81 7.25 -8.98 -3.01
CA GLU A 81 7.88 -9.76 -1.95
C GLU A 81 7.55 -9.17 -0.57
N TYR A 82 7.72 -7.85 -0.40
CA TYR A 82 7.39 -7.14 0.84
C TYR A 82 5.98 -7.44 1.37
N ARG A 83 4.97 -7.55 0.47
CA ARG A 83 3.58 -7.84 0.87
C ARG A 83 3.41 -9.22 1.48
N HIS A 84 4.27 -10.17 1.13
CA HIS A 84 4.20 -11.56 1.59
C HIS A 84 5.04 -11.84 2.85
N LEU A 85 5.92 -10.93 3.23
CA LEU A 85 6.74 -11.05 4.43
C LEU A 85 5.92 -10.87 5.71
N SER A 86 6.34 -11.53 6.79
CA SER A 86 5.81 -11.25 8.13
C SER A 86 6.30 -9.88 8.63
N TRP A 87 5.61 -9.31 9.62
CA TRP A 87 6.00 -8.01 10.20
C TRP A 87 7.46 -7.96 10.66
N LYS A 88 7.99 -9.06 11.23
CA LYS A 88 9.39 -9.14 11.69
C LYS A 88 10.41 -9.14 10.55
N GLU A 89 10.03 -9.63 9.37
CA GLU A 89 10.91 -9.74 8.20
C GLU A 89 10.85 -8.49 7.31
N ARG A 90 9.71 -7.78 7.33
CA ARG A 90 9.47 -6.59 6.52
C ARG A 90 10.47 -5.47 6.78
N THR A 91 10.69 -5.10 8.05
CA THR A 91 11.52 -3.93 8.37
C THR A 91 12.98 -4.09 7.88
N PRO A 92 13.70 -5.20 8.16
CA PRO A 92 15.05 -5.38 7.60
C PRO A 92 15.06 -5.41 6.06
N PHE A 93 14.05 -6.04 5.45
CA PHE A 93 13.95 -6.15 4.00
C PHE A 93 13.76 -4.78 3.33
N ILE A 94 12.80 -3.98 3.80
CA ILE A 94 12.51 -2.67 3.22
C ILE A 94 13.61 -1.65 3.54
N THR A 95 14.30 -1.78 4.69
CA THR A 95 15.48 -0.97 5.02
C THR A 95 16.58 -1.17 3.98
N LYS A 96 16.87 -2.41 3.62
CA LYS A 96 17.83 -2.71 2.55
C LYS A 96 17.37 -2.11 1.21
N ALA A 97 16.10 -2.31 0.85
CA ALA A 97 15.54 -1.79 -0.39
C ALA A 97 15.61 -0.25 -0.48
N TYR A 98 15.41 0.45 0.64
CA TYR A 98 15.53 1.91 0.73
C TYR A 98 16.94 2.41 0.35
N HIS A 99 17.98 1.65 0.70
CA HIS A 99 19.35 1.97 0.30
C HIS A 99 19.67 1.54 -1.13
N ASP A 100 19.09 0.44 -1.61
CA ASP A 100 19.29 -0.04 -2.98
C ASP A 100 18.56 0.83 -4.03
N TYR A 101 17.44 1.43 -3.66
CA TYR A 101 16.56 2.23 -4.53
C TYR A 101 16.19 3.59 -3.89
N PRO A 102 17.17 4.49 -3.65
CA PRO A 102 16.97 5.69 -2.84
C PRO A 102 15.99 6.72 -3.44
N ASN A 103 15.66 6.63 -4.73
CA ASN A 103 14.71 7.53 -5.40
C ASN A 103 13.36 6.87 -5.69
N SER A 104 13.08 5.71 -5.09
CA SER A 104 11.76 5.08 -5.17
C SER A 104 10.85 5.64 -4.08
N ASP A 105 9.86 6.44 -4.47
CA ASP A 105 8.88 7.00 -3.53
C ASP A 105 8.06 5.92 -2.82
N VAL A 106 7.69 4.85 -3.52
CA VAL A 106 6.97 3.71 -2.94
C VAL A 106 7.81 3.00 -1.88
N ILE A 107 9.10 2.76 -2.12
CA ILE A 107 9.99 2.12 -1.14
C ILE A 107 10.22 3.05 0.05
N MET A 108 10.51 4.34 -0.19
CA MET A 108 10.66 5.33 0.88
C MET A 108 9.41 5.40 1.75
N TYR A 109 8.23 5.43 1.14
CA TYR A 109 6.95 5.42 1.84
C TYR A 109 6.78 4.19 2.73
N ARG A 110 7.10 2.99 2.23
CA ARG A 110 6.98 1.76 3.03
C ARG A 110 7.99 1.71 4.16
N TYR A 111 9.22 2.13 3.88
CA TYR A 111 10.27 2.25 4.89
C TYR A 111 9.86 3.21 6.01
N MET A 112 9.33 4.40 5.66
CA MET A 112 8.80 5.39 6.61
C MET A 112 7.77 4.78 7.56
N TRP A 113 6.79 4.06 7.03
CA TRP A 113 5.74 3.42 7.84
C TRP A 113 6.27 2.26 8.70
N ASP A 114 7.19 1.47 8.18
CA ASP A 114 7.78 0.35 8.93
C ASP A 114 8.60 0.83 10.12
N ILE A 115 9.43 1.87 9.95
CA ILE A 115 10.24 2.40 11.07
C ILE A 115 9.40 3.21 12.07
N ALA A 116 8.23 3.70 11.66
CA ALA A 116 7.24 4.29 12.56
C ALA A 116 6.50 3.23 13.40
N GLY A 117 6.65 1.93 13.09
CA GLY A 117 6.19 0.79 13.88
C GLY A 117 4.81 0.23 13.50
N ASP A 118 3.87 1.09 13.13
CA ASP A 118 2.50 0.71 12.71
C ASP A 118 1.97 1.70 11.65
N TRP A 119 0.85 1.37 11.03
CA TRP A 119 0.14 2.22 10.07
C TRP A 119 -0.92 3.10 10.75
N ALA A 120 -1.57 2.57 11.79
CA ALA A 120 -2.68 3.22 12.46
C ALA A 120 -2.27 3.71 13.86
N ASP A 121 -1.84 2.79 14.72
CA ASP A 121 -1.67 3.00 16.17
C ASP A 121 -0.19 3.19 16.53
N ASN A 122 0.50 4.15 15.91
CA ASN A 122 1.92 4.41 16.15
C ASN A 122 2.20 4.79 17.62
N ASP A 123 3.23 4.19 18.22
CA ASP A 123 3.72 4.61 19.54
C ASP A 123 4.36 6.00 19.43
N PRO A 124 3.85 7.03 20.16
CA PRO A 124 4.45 8.37 20.16
C PRO A 124 5.94 8.37 20.50
N LYS A 125 6.42 7.45 21.35
CA LYS A 125 7.84 7.36 21.70
C LYS A 125 8.70 6.98 20.51
N VAL A 126 8.23 6.03 19.68
CA VAL A 126 8.93 5.61 18.47
C VAL A 126 8.97 6.75 17.45
N LEU A 127 7.86 7.47 17.28
CA LEU A 127 7.81 8.64 16.39
C LEU A 127 8.80 9.73 16.81
N LEU A 128 8.91 10.00 18.11
CA LEU A 128 9.84 11.00 18.64
C LEU A 128 11.30 10.54 18.52
N GLU A 129 11.59 9.26 18.78
CA GLU A 129 12.94 8.69 18.64
C GLU A 129 13.43 8.74 17.19
N LYS A 130 12.54 8.50 16.23
CA LYS A 130 12.83 8.46 14.78
C LYS A 130 12.51 9.76 14.05
N LYS A 131 12.19 10.83 14.77
CA LYS A 131 11.62 12.07 14.22
C LYS A 131 12.42 12.63 13.04
N ASP A 132 13.72 12.86 13.23
CA ASP A 132 14.54 13.54 12.23
C ASP A 132 14.65 12.71 10.94
N GLU A 133 14.77 11.39 11.08
CA GLU A 133 14.79 10.45 9.96
C GLU A 133 13.45 10.43 9.23
N LEU A 134 12.34 10.32 9.96
CA LEU A 134 10.98 10.33 9.39
C LEU A 134 10.70 11.64 8.63
N LEU A 135 11.03 12.79 9.22
CA LEU A 135 10.82 14.09 8.58
C LEU A 135 11.66 14.26 7.32
N ALA A 136 12.92 13.79 7.33
CA ALA A 136 13.77 13.79 6.15
C ALA A 136 13.20 12.90 5.03
N ILE A 137 12.64 11.74 5.37
CA ILE A 137 11.94 10.89 4.39
C ILE A 137 10.70 11.60 3.84
N CYS A 138 9.91 12.25 4.70
CA CYS A 138 8.76 13.03 4.26
C CYS A 138 9.15 14.12 3.24
N ASP A 139 10.20 14.90 3.53
CA ASP A 139 10.70 15.95 2.60
C ASP A 139 11.11 15.35 1.25
N ARG A 140 11.79 14.20 1.27
CA ARG A 140 12.18 13.50 0.03
C ARG A 140 10.97 13.05 -0.77
N ILE A 141 9.97 12.42 -0.13
CA ILE A 141 8.74 12.01 -0.82
C ILE A 141 8.04 13.21 -1.44
N PHE A 142 7.92 14.34 -0.73
CA PHE A 142 7.31 15.55 -1.29
C PHE A 142 8.06 16.12 -2.50
N SER A 143 9.39 15.99 -2.52
CA SER A 143 10.24 16.50 -3.59
C SER A 143 10.18 15.67 -4.87
N ILE A 144 9.92 14.35 -4.78
CA ILE A 144 9.99 13.46 -5.96
C ILE A 144 8.66 12.84 -6.36
N SER A 145 7.73 12.65 -5.42
CA SER A 145 6.50 11.90 -5.69
C SER A 145 5.42 12.81 -6.27
N THR A 146 4.81 12.36 -7.36
CA THR A 146 3.59 12.92 -7.94
C THR A 146 2.34 12.12 -7.56
N ASN A 147 2.50 11.04 -6.77
CA ASN A 147 1.40 10.21 -6.32
C ASN A 147 0.70 10.85 -5.12
N GLU A 148 -0.50 11.39 -5.34
CA GLU A 148 -1.23 12.14 -4.31
C GLU A 148 -1.56 11.30 -3.08
N SER A 149 -1.88 10.01 -3.23
CA SER A 149 -2.15 9.13 -2.08
C SER A 149 -0.93 9.00 -1.17
N LEU A 150 0.27 8.80 -1.76
CA LEU A 150 1.50 8.73 -0.96
C LEU A 150 1.81 10.08 -0.29
N ARG A 151 1.58 11.19 -1.01
CA ARG A 151 1.79 12.54 -0.47
C ARG A 151 0.84 12.83 0.70
N LEU A 152 -0.44 12.47 0.61
CA LEU A 152 -1.40 12.62 1.71
C LEU A 152 -1.01 11.79 2.92
N ASP A 153 -0.62 10.53 2.75
CA ASP A 153 -0.13 9.71 3.86
C ASP A 153 1.19 10.24 4.46
N THR A 154 2.01 10.90 3.65
CA THR A 154 3.22 11.57 4.14
C THR A 154 2.87 12.79 5.00
N TRP A 155 1.82 13.55 4.64
CA TRP A 155 1.26 14.59 5.50
C TRP A 155 0.68 14.02 6.79
N ASN A 156 0.01 12.87 6.74
CA ASN A 156 -0.47 12.15 7.91
C ASN A 156 0.69 11.80 8.87
N MET A 157 1.82 11.30 8.35
CA MET A 157 3.01 11.05 9.17
C MET A 157 3.50 12.32 9.88
N ARG A 158 3.56 13.46 9.19
CA ARG A 158 3.92 14.75 9.81
C ARG A 158 2.96 15.16 10.91
N ALA A 159 1.65 15.02 10.67
CA ALA A 159 0.64 15.32 11.68
C ALA A 159 0.77 14.40 12.91
N LYS A 160 1.03 13.10 12.70
CA LYS A 160 1.30 12.14 13.78
C LYS A 160 2.53 12.53 14.62
N ILE A 161 3.62 12.95 13.97
CA ILE A 161 4.83 13.43 14.65
C ILE A 161 4.52 14.69 15.47
N LEU A 162 3.84 15.69 14.87
CA LEU A 162 3.47 16.92 15.58
C LEU A 162 2.59 16.63 16.80
N HIS A 163 1.62 15.73 16.67
CA HIS A 163 0.79 15.31 17.79
C HIS A 163 1.62 14.63 18.89
N ALA A 164 2.57 13.75 18.52
CA ALA A 164 3.49 13.12 19.47
C ALA A 164 4.38 14.15 20.20
N GLU A 165 4.70 15.28 19.57
CA GLU A 165 5.39 16.42 20.20
C GLU A 165 4.50 17.29 21.10
N GLY A 166 3.20 16.98 21.22
CA GLY A 166 2.23 17.79 21.95
C GLY A 166 1.66 18.98 21.17
N LYS A 167 1.96 19.08 19.86
CA LYS A 167 1.47 20.15 18.97
C LYS A 167 0.23 19.71 18.20
N THR A 168 -0.81 19.32 18.93
CA THR A 168 -2.04 18.77 18.35
C THR A 168 -2.76 19.75 17.43
N GLU A 169 -2.79 21.05 17.75
CA GLU A 169 -3.43 22.05 16.89
C GLU A 169 -2.73 22.17 15.53
N ASP A 170 -1.40 22.14 15.51
CA ASP A 170 -0.63 22.16 14.26
C ASP A 170 -0.87 20.88 13.45
N ALA A 171 -0.98 19.72 14.12
CA ALA A 171 -1.32 18.46 13.48
C ALA A 171 -2.73 18.48 12.84
N LEU A 172 -3.71 19.04 13.55
CA LEU A 172 -5.08 19.21 13.04
C LEU A 172 -5.14 20.20 11.87
N ALA A 173 -4.33 21.27 11.92
CA ALA A 173 -4.22 22.22 10.82
C ALA A 173 -3.75 21.53 9.52
N ILE A 174 -2.80 20.58 9.61
CA ILE A 174 -2.41 19.76 8.44
C ILE A 174 -3.61 19.00 7.88
N TYR A 175 -4.40 18.33 8.73
CA TYR A 175 -5.58 17.60 8.25
C TYR A 175 -6.59 18.53 7.58
N ASN A 176 -6.88 19.69 8.18
CA ASN A 176 -7.83 20.64 7.64
C ASN A 176 -7.37 21.29 6.32
N GLU A 177 -6.06 21.47 6.12
CA GLU A 177 -5.52 22.09 4.91
C GLU A 177 -5.30 21.09 3.77
N LYS A 178 -4.80 19.87 4.09
CA LYS A 178 -4.34 18.91 3.08
C LYS A 178 -5.38 17.85 2.73
N PHE A 179 -6.33 17.55 3.63
CA PHE A 179 -7.29 16.47 3.43
C PHE A 179 -8.66 17.06 3.08
N THR A 180 -9.31 16.42 2.13
CA THR A 180 -10.67 16.81 1.74
C THR A 180 -11.69 16.33 2.77
N SER A 181 -12.72 17.13 3.03
CA SER A 181 -13.86 16.67 3.83
C SER A 181 -14.64 15.59 3.09
N TRP A 182 -15.44 14.79 3.79
CA TRP A 182 -16.32 13.79 3.17
C TRP A 182 -17.22 14.33 2.05
N TYR A 183 -17.74 15.55 2.18
CA TYR A 183 -18.57 16.18 1.15
C TYR A 183 -17.83 16.57 -0.15
N HIS A 184 -16.50 16.53 -0.11
CA HIS A 184 -15.61 16.93 -1.19
C HIS A 184 -14.73 15.76 -1.66
N THR A 185 -15.02 14.52 -1.25
CA THR A 185 -14.30 13.33 -1.73
C THR A 185 -14.66 13.01 -3.18
N LYS A 186 -13.82 12.20 -3.84
CA LYS A 186 -14.08 11.77 -5.22
C LYS A 186 -15.37 10.94 -5.31
N GLU A 187 -15.68 10.16 -4.27
CA GLU A 187 -16.89 9.35 -4.15
C GLU A 187 -18.12 10.25 -4.24
N GLN A 188 -18.17 11.33 -3.46
CA GLN A 188 -19.27 12.30 -3.48
C GLN A 188 -19.41 13.03 -4.82
N LYS A 189 -18.31 13.23 -5.56
CA LYS A 189 -18.33 13.90 -6.87
C LYS A 189 -18.66 12.96 -8.03
N SER A 190 -18.29 11.68 -7.92
CA SER A 190 -18.38 10.71 -9.02
C SER A 190 -19.82 10.48 -9.49
N GLU A 191 -20.77 10.36 -8.57
CA GLU A 191 -22.19 10.21 -8.91
C GLU A 191 -22.77 11.45 -9.61
N GLN A 192 -22.21 12.65 -9.35
CA GLN A 192 -22.71 13.92 -9.89
C GLN A 192 -22.41 14.10 -11.39
N LEU A 193 -21.57 13.24 -11.97
CA LEU A 193 -21.27 13.23 -13.40
C LEU A 193 -22.42 12.66 -14.25
N PHE A 194 -23.30 11.86 -13.66
CA PHE A 194 -24.31 11.09 -14.37
C PHE A 194 -25.72 11.62 -14.10
N ALA A 195 -26.60 11.53 -15.10
CA ALA A 195 -28.01 11.85 -14.92
C ALA A 195 -28.69 10.82 -14.01
N LYS A 196 -29.66 11.26 -13.20
CA LYS A 196 -30.22 10.46 -12.09
C LYS A 196 -30.93 9.17 -12.54
N ASP A 197 -31.36 9.10 -13.78
CA ASP A 197 -32.08 7.97 -14.37
C ASP A 197 -31.17 6.92 -15.02
N THR A 198 -29.85 7.15 -15.06
CA THR A 198 -28.91 6.24 -15.73
C THR A 198 -28.42 5.09 -14.84
N PRO A 199 -28.04 3.95 -15.43
CA PRO A 199 -27.39 2.86 -14.71
C PRO A 199 -26.10 3.28 -13.99
N GLU A 200 -25.31 4.19 -14.57
CA GLU A 200 -24.08 4.70 -13.99
C GLU A 200 -24.33 5.48 -12.70
N PHE A 201 -25.31 6.39 -12.70
CA PHE A 201 -25.69 7.11 -11.48
C PHE A 201 -26.08 6.13 -10.37
N ARG A 202 -26.93 5.14 -10.68
CA ARG A 202 -27.34 4.09 -9.72
C ARG A 202 -26.15 3.31 -9.18
N ARG A 203 -25.18 2.97 -10.03
CA ARG A 203 -23.96 2.24 -9.63
C ARG A 203 -23.11 3.05 -8.66
N TYR A 204 -22.78 4.30 -8.99
CA TYR A 204 -21.94 5.13 -8.13
C TYR A 204 -22.64 5.48 -6.81
N LEU A 205 -23.95 5.78 -6.85
CA LEU A 205 -24.74 6.01 -5.64
C LEU A 205 -24.73 4.79 -4.71
N ARG A 206 -24.90 3.58 -5.27
CA ARG A 206 -24.86 2.33 -4.49
C ARG A 206 -23.48 2.08 -3.89
N ASN A 207 -22.41 2.24 -4.66
CA ASN A 207 -21.04 2.10 -4.16
C ASN A 207 -20.78 3.07 -3.00
N ASN A 208 -21.17 4.34 -3.16
CA ASN A 208 -21.07 5.35 -2.11
C ASN A 208 -21.82 4.92 -0.85
N LEU A 209 -23.05 4.41 -1.00
CA LEU A 209 -23.86 3.93 0.11
C LEU A 209 -23.20 2.72 0.80
N TYR A 210 -22.64 1.77 0.05
CA TYR A 210 -21.96 0.61 0.60
C TYR A 210 -20.72 0.98 1.41
N GLU A 211 -19.90 1.92 0.92
CA GLU A 211 -18.71 2.39 1.64
C GLU A 211 -19.08 3.20 2.88
N LEU A 212 -20.05 4.11 2.78
CA LEU A 212 -20.49 4.93 3.90
C LEU A 212 -21.14 4.11 5.01
N SER A 213 -21.98 3.13 4.66
CA SER A 213 -22.65 2.25 5.63
C SER A 213 -21.63 1.37 6.38
N ASP A 214 -20.64 0.83 5.66
CA ASP A 214 -19.54 0.07 6.26
C ASP A 214 -18.68 0.94 7.20
N PHE A 215 -18.32 2.15 6.75
CA PHE A 215 -17.53 3.07 7.55
C PHE A 215 -18.29 3.56 8.79
N ALA A 216 -19.58 3.89 8.65
CA ALA A 216 -20.43 4.30 9.76
C ALA A 216 -20.56 3.18 10.80
N ALA A 217 -20.69 1.92 10.36
CA ALA A 217 -20.69 0.75 11.24
C ALA A 217 -19.38 0.62 12.02
N ASP A 218 -18.22 0.74 11.37
CA ASP A 218 -16.90 0.75 12.03
C ASP A 218 -16.80 1.88 13.08
N LYS A 219 -17.23 3.10 12.74
CA LYS A 219 -17.22 4.23 13.70
C LYS A 219 -18.16 3.99 14.88
N ARG A 220 -19.33 3.42 14.63
CA ARG A 220 -20.27 3.09 15.71
C ARG A 220 -19.68 2.04 16.64
N MET A 221 -18.98 1.04 16.09
CA MET A 221 -18.26 0.04 16.88
C MET A 221 -17.14 0.66 17.71
N LYS A 222 -16.36 1.59 17.13
CA LYS A 222 -15.33 2.30 17.89
C LYS A 222 -15.93 3.10 19.04
N GLU A 223 -17.06 3.76 18.83
CA GLU A 223 -17.77 4.47 19.89
C GLU A 223 -18.17 3.51 21.02
N ILE A 224 -18.77 2.35 20.71
CA ILE A 224 -19.14 1.32 21.69
C ILE A 224 -17.92 0.86 22.49
N TRP A 225 -16.82 0.56 21.80
CA TRP A 225 -15.68 -0.12 22.42
C TRP A 225 -14.72 0.80 23.16
N PHE A 226 -14.61 2.07 22.75
CA PHE A 226 -13.58 2.99 23.25
C PHE A 226 -14.13 4.22 23.96
N CYS A 227 -15.40 4.59 23.79
CA CYS A 227 -15.95 5.81 24.39
C CYS A 227 -16.84 5.56 25.61
N HIS A 228 -17.17 4.30 25.90
CA HIS A 228 -17.95 3.92 27.08
C HIS A 228 -17.12 3.12 28.07
N ASP A 229 -17.37 3.35 29.36
CA ASP A 229 -16.78 2.61 30.49
C ASP A 229 -17.47 1.26 30.76
N ASP A 230 -18.27 0.79 29.80
CA ASP A 230 -18.94 -0.50 29.84
C ASP A 230 -17.94 -1.66 29.97
N SER A 231 -18.36 -2.73 30.65
CA SER A 231 -17.64 -3.98 30.64
C SER A 231 -17.58 -4.59 29.24
N VAL A 232 -16.61 -5.48 28.99
CA VAL A 232 -16.50 -6.26 27.74
C VAL A 232 -17.82 -6.97 27.42
N ALA A 233 -18.51 -7.52 28.42
CA ALA A 233 -19.78 -8.21 28.23
C ALA A 233 -20.89 -7.25 27.74
N GLU A 234 -21.00 -6.08 28.35
CA GLU A 234 -21.98 -5.06 27.94
C GLU A 234 -21.68 -4.51 26.54
N LYS A 235 -20.41 -4.26 26.22
CA LYS A 235 -19.97 -3.85 24.86
C LYS A 235 -20.30 -4.92 23.82
N THR A 236 -20.12 -6.18 24.17
CA THR A 236 -20.44 -7.33 23.32
C THR A 236 -21.94 -7.40 23.05
N GLU A 237 -22.78 -7.31 24.09
CA GLU A 237 -24.24 -7.30 23.92
C GLU A 237 -24.73 -6.10 23.11
N LYS A 238 -24.20 -4.89 23.35
CA LYS A 238 -24.50 -3.71 22.52
C LYS A 238 -24.12 -3.91 21.06
N SER A 239 -23.00 -4.58 20.79
CA SER A 239 -22.55 -4.90 19.42
C SER A 239 -23.50 -5.89 18.75
N PHE A 240 -23.95 -6.94 19.45
CA PHE A 240 -24.97 -7.86 18.94
C PHE A 240 -26.32 -7.19 18.73
N ALA A 241 -26.75 -6.32 19.64
CA ALA A 241 -28.00 -5.58 19.49
C ALA A 241 -27.98 -4.65 18.27
N LEU A 242 -26.85 -3.96 18.02
CA LEU A 242 -26.64 -3.15 16.83
C LEU A 242 -26.73 -4.00 15.55
N ALA A 243 -26.03 -5.13 15.50
CA ALA A 243 -26.07 -6.03 14.36
C ALA A 243 -27.48 -6.63 14.15
N GLY A 244 -28.18 -6.97 15.23
CA GLY A 244 -29.57 -7.45 15.18
C GLY A 244 -30.51 -6.42 14.57
N ALA A 245 -30.44 -5.17 15.03
CA ALA A 245 -31.24 -4.08 14.49
C ALA A 245 -30.98 -3.81 13.00
N MET A 246 -29.73 -3.93 12.55
CA MET A 246 -29.40 -3.88 11.11
C MET A 246 -30.03 -5.04 10.34
N GLY A 247 -30.03 -6.25 10.92
CA GLY A 247 -30.72 -7.41 10.35
C GLY A 247 -32.22 -7.17 10.19
N ASP A 248 -32.89 -6.70 11.24
CA ASP A 248 -34.33 -6.37 11.20
C ASP A 248 -34.63 -5.29 10.17
N MET A 249 -33.77 -4.27 10.06
CA MET A 249 -33.89 -3.23 9.05
C MET A 249 -33.77 -3.80 7.64
N TYR A 250 -32.80 -4.68 7.39
CA TYR A 250 -32.64 -5.37 6.10
C TYR A 250 -33.87 -6.19 5.74
N GLU A 251 -34.43 -6.97 6.67
CA GLU A 251 -35.65 -7.75 6.39
C GLU A 251 -36.86 -6.85 6.08
N ALA A 252 -36.88 -5.63 6.63
CA ALA A 252 -37.97 -4.67 6.40
C ALA A 252 -37.85 -3.91 5.06
N VAL A 253 -36.65 -3.49 4.65
CA VAL A 253 -36.45 -2.58 3.50
C VAL A 253 -35.49 -3.09 2.43
N GLY A 254 -34.84 -4.23 2.64
CA GLY A 254 -33.76 -4.74 1.80
C GLY A 254 -32.51 -3.86 1.85
N GLY A 255 -31.67 -3.95 0.82
CA GLY A 255 -30.48 -3.12 0.66
C GLY A 255 -29.18 -3.81 1.08
N ALA A 256 -28.27 -3.98 0.12
CA ALA A 256 -26.97 -4.62 0.37
C ALA A 256 -26.09 -3.81 1.34
N ASP A 257 -26.27 -2.48 1.37
CA ASP A 257 -25.56 -1.57 2.27
C ASP A 257 -25.76 -1.91 3.74
N ILE A 258 -26.98 -2.32 4.11
CA ILE A 258 -27.31 -2.72 5.48
C ILE A 258 -26.60 -4.01 5.86
N LEU A 259 -26.57 -4.99 4.94
CA LEU A 259 -25.81 -6.23 5.16
C LEU A 259 -24.30 -5.96 5.25
N PHE A 260 -23.75 -5.06 4.44
CA PHE A 260 -22.35 -4.66 4.55
C PHE A 260 -22.03 -4.00 5.89
N ALA A 261 -22.90 -3.09 6.37
CA ALA A 261 -22.79 -2.51 7.71
C ALA A 261 -22.86 -3.58 8.80
N GLN A 262 -23.83 -4.49 8.72
CA GLN A 262 -24.00 -5.59 9.68
C GLN A 262 -22.75 -6.50 9.72
N TYR A 263 -22.21 -6.83 8.54
CA TYR A 263 -20.99 -7.62 8.43
C TYR A 263 -19.78 -6.89 9.05
N SER A 264 -19.64 -5.58 8.80
CA SER A 264 -18.60 -4.73 9.39
C SER A 264 -18.67 -4.70 10.93
N VAL A 265 -19.88 -4.64 11.49
CA VAL A 265 -20.09 -4.76 12.95
C VAL A 265 -19.52 -6.08 13.47
N TYR A 266 -19.83 -7.20 12.84
CA TYR A 266 -19.33 -8.51 13.28
C TYR A 266 -17.82 -8.66 13.12
N LEU A 267 -17.23 -8.15 12.04
CA LEU A 267 -15.78 -8.13 11.87
C LEU A 267 -15.08 -7.32 12.96
N SER A 268 -15.62 -6.14 13.27
CA SER A 268 -15.13 -5.27 14.34
C SER A 268 -15.25 -5.96 15.70
N LEU A 269 -16.39 -6.59 15.98
CA LEU A 269 -16.64 -7.35 17.21
C LEU A 269 -15.66 -8.52 17.35
N LYS A 270 -15.44 -9.29 16.29
CA LYS A 270 -14.46 -10.38 16.26
C LYS A 270 -13.06 -9.92 16.65
N ASN A 271 -12.61 -8.79 16.09
CA ASN A 271 -11.32 -8.21 16.42
C ASN A 271 -11.27 -7.71 17.87
N ALA A 272 -12.34 -7.07 18.34
CA ALA A 272 -12.44 -6.58 19.71
C ALA A 272 -12.39 -7.72 20.74
N LEU A 273 -13.16 -8.80 20.55
CA LEU A 273 -13.17 -9.98 21.44
C LEU A 273 -11.81 -10.70 21.49
N ARG A 274 -11.04 -10.65 20.41
CA ARG A 274 -9.65 -11.15 20.37
C ARG A 274 -8.71 -10.25 21.16
N ARG A 275 -8.85 -8.93 21.02
CA ARG A 275 -7.97 -7.93 21.64
C ARG A 275 -8.23 -7.72 23.13
N PHE A 276 -9.49 -7.56 23.52
CA PHE A 276 -9.90 -7.18 24.88
C PHE A 276 -10.35 -8.36 25.74
N GLY A 277 -10.36 -9.57 25.18
CA GLY A 277 -10.96 -10.74 25.80
C GLY A 277 -12.47 -10.78 25.56
N GLY A 278 -13.05 -11.97 25.63
CA GLY A 278 -14.46 -12.25 25.38
C GLY A 278 -14.73 -13.72 25.66
N LYS A 279 -15.98 -14.09 25.94
CA LYS A 279 -16.31 -15.51 26.18
C LYS A 279 -16.16 -16.28 24.88
N GLU A 280 -15.78 -17.55 24.99
CA GLU A 280 -15.66 -18.43 23.82
C GLU A 280 -16.99 -18.56 23.07
N GLU A 281 -18.10 -18.61 23.80
CA GLU A 281 -19.46 -18.62 23.25
C GLU A 281 -19.75 -17.38 22.39
N ASP A 282 -19.30 -16.19 22.81
CA ASP A 282 -19.48 -14.93 22.06
C ASP A 282 -18.66 -14.93 20.77
N ARG A 283 -17.45 -15.51 20.81
CA ARG A 283 -16.59 -15.66 19.62
C ARG A 283 -17.20 -16.61 18.61
N ILE A 284 -17.66 -17.77 19.06
CA ILE A 284 -18.35 -18.77 18.23
C ILE A 284 -19.63 -18.16 17.63
N ARG A 285 -20.42 -17.44 18.43
CA ARG A 285 -21.62 -16.73 17.97
C ARG A 285 -21.26 -15.70 16.91
N THR A 286 -20.26 -14.84 17.16
CA THR A 286 -19.81 -13.82 16.21
C THR A 286 -19.37 -14.43 14.88
N ASP A 287 -18.60 -15.52 14.91
CA ASP A 287 -18.15 -16.21 13.70
C ASP A 287 -19.34 -16.78 12.91
N LYS A 288 -20.27 -17.45 13.60
CA LYS A 288 -21.48 -17.99 12.98
C LYS A 288 -22.34 -16.90 12.34
N GLU A 289 -22.66 -15.84 13.09
CA GLU A 289 -23.51 -14.75 12.60
C GLU A 289 -22.84 -14.00 11.43
N SER A 290 -21.54 -13.71 11.53
CA SER A 290 -20.80 -13.08 10.43
C SER A 290 -20.84 -13.92 9.15
N HIS A 291 -20.76 -15.25 9.28
CA HIS A 291 -20.85 -16.15 8.14
C HIS A 291 -22.26 -16.17 7.53
N LEU A 292 -23.31 -16.14 8.35
CA LEU A 292 -24.69 -16.06 7.86
C LEU A 292 -24.94 -14.77 7.08
N VAL A 293 -24.44 -13.63 7.56
CA VAL A 293 -24.53 -12.35 6.83
C VAL A 293 -23.74 -12.42 5.51
N ALA A 294 -22.54 -13.01 5.52
CA ALA A 294 -21.76 -13.19 4.30
C ALA A 294 -22.49 -14.06 3.25
N LEU A 295 -23.18 -15.12 3.68
CA LEU A 295 -24.02 -15.94 2.78
C LEU A 295 -25.19 -15.14 2.19
N LYS A 296 -25.82 -14.25 2.97
CA LYS A 296 -26.86 -13.35 2.45
C LYS A 296 -26.29 -12.39 1.39
N ILE A 297 -25.11 -11.82 1.63
CA ILE A 297 -24.41 -10.95 0.68
C ILE A 297 -24.08 -11.72 -0.61
N ASP A 298 -23.56 -12.94 -0.50
CA ASP A 298 -23.24 -13.80 -1.66
C ASP A 298 -24.49 -14.17 -2.48
N ALA A 299 -25.59 -14.52 -1.81
CA ALA A 299 -26.86 -14.77 -2.48
C ALA A 299 -27.34 -13.53 -3.26
N LEU A 300 -27.26 -12.35 -2.66
CA LEU A 300 -27.64 -11.10 -3.31
C LEU A 300 -26.70 -10.76 -4.48
N ALA A 301 -25.40 -11.03 -4.34
CA ALA A 301 -24.42 -10.79 -5.40
C ALA A 301 -24.63 -11.66 -6.65
N LYS A 302 -25.29 -12.83 -6.51
CA LYS A 302 -25.68 -13.67 -7.65
C LYS A 302 -26.88 -13.12 -8.42
N GLU A 303 -27.67 -12.25 -7.80
CA GLU A 303 -28.90 -11.68 -8.36
C GLU A 303 -28.73 -10.21 -8.77
N ASP A 304 -27.82 -9.46 -8.12
CA ASP A 304 -27.54 -8.05 -8.37
C ASP A 304 -26.07 -7.85 -8.75
N GLU A 305 -25.82 -7.62 -10.04
CA GLU A 305 -24.48 -7.36 -10.59
C GLU A 305 -23.77 -6.18 -9.92
N SER A 306 -24.50 -5.19 -9.37
CA SER A 306 -23.88 -4.05 -8.68
C SER A 306 -23.24 -4.45 -7.35
N VAL A 307 -23.81 -5.45 -6.66
CA VAL A 307 -23.24 -6.00 -5.41
C VAL A 307 -21.99 -6.80 -5.75
N MET A 308 -22.03 -7.64 -6.78
CA MET A 308 -20.85 -8.37 -7.25
C MET A 308 -19.74 -7.43 -7.73
N ALA A 309 -20.09 -6.39 -8.50
CA ALA A 309 -19.13 -5.39 -8.97
C ALA A 309 -18.47 -4.63 -7.80
N TYR A 310 -19.23 -4.34 -6.74
CA TYR A 310 -18.68 -3.72 -5.53
C TYR A 310 -17.75 -4.67 -4.77
N LEU A 311 -18.13 -5.94 -4.60
CA LEU A 311 -17.27 -6.95 -3.96
C LEU A 311 -15.94 -7.09 -4.71
N LEU A 312 -15.98 -7.18 -6.03
CA LEU A 312 -14.79 -7.24 -6.88
C LEU A 312 -13.94 -5.98 -6.79
N TYR A 313 -14.58 -4.80 -6.77
CA TYR A 313 -13.89 -3.53 -6.59
C TYR A 313 -13.17 -3.47 -5.23
N ARG A 314 -13.83 -3.92 -4.16
CA ARG A 314 -13.32 -3.79 -2.78
C ARG A 314 -12.31 -4.86 -2.38
N PHE A 315 -12.53 -6.10 -2.80
CA PHE A 315 -11.75 -7.26 -2.36
C PHE A 315 -10.90 -7.89 -3.49
N GLY A 316 -11.12 -7.49 -4.74
CA GLY A 316 -10.44 -8.07 -5.90
C GLY A 316 -10.95 -9.47 -6.26
N GLU A 317 -10.63 -9.95 -7.46
CA GLU A 317 -11.17 -11.23 -7.97
C GLU A 317 -10.76 -12.46 -7.13
N THR A 318 -9.56 -12.46 -6.55
CA THR A 318 -8.99 -13.63 -5.86
C THR A 318 -9.62 -13.89 -4.50
N LEU A 319 -10.20 -12.87 -3.86
CA LEU A 319 -10.87 -12.99 -2.56
C LEU A 319 -12.39 -13.18 -2.70
N VAL A 320 -12.95 -12.92 -3.89
CA VAL A 320 -14.38 -13.02 -4.19
C VAL A 320 -14.77 -14.38 -4.80
N LYS A 321 -13.86 -15.03 -5.52
CA LYS A 321 -14.03 -16.40 -6.07
C LYS A 321 -13.75 -17.47 -5.02
#